data_AF-A0A7L2CLG5-F1
#
_entry.id   AF-A0A7L2CLG5-F1
#
_cell.length_a   1.000
_cell.length_b   1.000
_cell.length_c   1.000
_cell.angle_alpha   90.00
_cell.angle_beta   90.00
_cell.angle_gamma   90.00
#
_symmetry.space_group_name_H-M   'P 1'
#
loop_
_entity.id
_entity.type
_entity.pdbx_description
1 polymer ?
#
loop_
_entity_poly.entity_id
_entity_poly.type
_entity_poly.pdbx_seq_one_letter_code
_entity_poly.pdbx_strand_id
1 'polypeptide(L)'
;PLPPTPLFWAERGAVLVSCALSCVGSVLLLCSQALWPELRTRPRQLLLYLSVSDLLSALSYSYGVLRDFQRSSWDCVLQGALSTFANTSSFFWTMAIALYLYLSIVRGSPTGSGLLWGFHAVSWGVPLAITVAAVALRKIGYDASNVSVGWCWVNLDAEDRLLWMLLTGKVWEMLAYVTLPVLYILIRKHINRAHAALSEYRPILPGAPALQPRSSIADKKLILIPIIFIFLRIWSTVRFILTLCNSPAVQNPVLVVLH
;
A
#
# COMPACT_ATOMS: atom_id res chain seq x y z
N PRO A 1 -15.57 -26.27 3.48
CA PRO A 1 -15.52 -25.00 2.70
C PRO A 1 -16.57 -24.01 3.23
N LEU A 2 -16.18 -22.76 3.51
CA LEU A 2 -17.13 -21.70 3.84
C LEU A 2 -17.98 -21.38 2.59
N PRO A 3 -19.30 -21.15 2.72
CA PRO A 3 -20.11 -20.75 1.59
C PRO A 3 -19.66 -19.38 1.06
N PRO A 4 -19.87 -19.08 -0.25
CA PRO A 4 -19.50 -17.81 -0.84
C PRO A 4 -20.08 -16.63 -0.04
N THR A 5 -19.27 -15.60 0.20
CA THR A 5 -19.74 -14.41 0.89
C THR A 5 -20.60 -13.59 -0.09
N PRO A 6 -21.92 -13.42 0.16
CA PRO A 6 -22.76 -12.62 -0.72
C PRO A 6 -22.38 -11.15 -0.64
N LEU A 7 -22.25 -10.50 -1.79
CA LEU A 7 -21.95 -9.08 -1.91
C LEU A 7 -23.22 -8.28 -2.17
N PHE A 8 -23.67 -7.53 -1.18
CA PHE A 8 -24.80 -6.62 -1.28
C PHE A 8 -24.44 -5.37 -2.09
N TRP A 9 -25.47 -4.70 -2.64
CA TRP A 9 -25.30 -3.48 -3.44
C TRP A 9 -24.55 -2.36 -2.70
N ALA A 10 -24.73 -2.26 -1.38
CA ALA A 10 -24.04 -1.27 -0.56
C ALA A 10 -22.53 -1.51 -0.51
N GLU A 11 -22.08 -2.77 -0.39
CA GLU A 11 -20.66 -3.15 -0.36
C GLU A 11 -20.01 -2.90 -1.71
N ARG A 12 -20.69 -3.31 -2.80
CA ARG A 12 -20.23 -3.03 -4.17
C ARG A 12 -20.11 -1.51 -4.41
N GLY A 13 -21.10 -0.74 -3.97
CA GLY A 13 -21.08 0.72 -4.06
C GLY A 13 -19.90 1.33 -3.30
N ALA A 14 -19.61 0.86 -2.08
CA ALA A 14 -18.49 1.32 -1.29
C ALA A 14 -17.13 1.06 -1.98
N VAL A 15 -16.94 -0.14 -2.54
CA VAL A 15 -15.71 -0.47 -3.29
C VAL A 15 -15.55 0.44 -4.52
N LEU A 16 -16.63 0.64 -5.30
CA LEU A 16 -16.59 1.48 -6.50
C LEU A 16 -16.29 2.94 -6.18
N VAL A 17 -16.90 3.50 -5.12
CA VAL A 17 -16.63 4.86 -4.67
C VAL A 17 -15.18 5.01 -4.22
N SER A 18 -14.68 4.06 -3.43
CA SER A 18 -13.27 4.04 -2.99
C SER A 18 -12.31 3.97 -4.17
N CYS A 19 -12.58 3.08 -5.13
CA CYS A 19 -11.77 2.95 -6.34
C CYS A 19 -11.83 4.22 -7.20
N ALA A 20 -12.99 4.86 -7.35
CA ALA A 20 -13.14 6.11 -8.09
C ALA A 20 -12.31 7.24 -7.45
N LEU A 21 -12.38 7.40 -6.12
CA LEU A 21 -11.59 8.38 -5.39
C LEU A 21 -10.07 8.11 -5.55
N SER A 22 -9.67 6.84 -5.46
CA SER A 22 -8.27 6.43 -5.66
C SER A 22 -7.77 6.70 -7.08
N CYS A 23 -8.59 6.39 -8.10
CA CYS A 23 -8.29 6.69 -9.49
C CYS A 23 -8.14 8.20 -9.72
N VAL A 24 -9.09 9.00 -9.24
CA VAL A 24 -9.03 10.47 -9.35
C VAL A 24 -7.79 11.00 -8.66
N GLY A 25 -7.50 10.58 -7.43
CA GLY A 25 -6.31 10.99 -6.70
C GLY A 25 -5.00 10.64 -7.41
N SER A 26 -4.90 9.41 -7.93
CA SER A 26 -3.71 8.94 -8.65
C SER A 26 -3.52 9.66 -9.98
N VAL A 27 -4.59 9.90 -10.74
CA VAL A 27 -4.54 10.66 -11.99
C VAL A 27 -4.14 12.11 -11.74
N LEU A 28 -4.69 12.75 -10.70
CA LEU A 28 -4.30 14.11 -10.33
C LEU A 28 -2.81 14.20 -9.98
N LEU A 29 -2.28 13.23 -9.23
CA LEU A 29 -0.86 13.17 -8.90
C LEU A 29 0.01 12.99 -10.16
N LEU A 30 -0.37 12.07 -11.06
CA LEU A 30 0.33 11.83 -12.33
C LEU A 30 0.32 13.07 -13.22
N CYS A 31 -0.85 13.66 -13.45
CA CYS A 31 -1.03 14.86 -14.26
C CYS A 31 -0.26 16.04 -13.68
N SER A 32 -0.26 16.22 -12.35
CA SER A 32 0.47 17.33 -11.72
C SER A 32 1.98 17.24 -11.96
N GLN A 33 2.57 16.05 -11.91
CA GLN A 33 4.01 15.91 -12.17
C GLN A 33 4.36 16.00 -13.66
N ALA A 34 3.44 15.62 -14.54
CA ALA A 34 3.59 15.78 -15.97
C ALA A 34 3.58 17.28 -16.34
N LEU A 35 2.59 18.04 -15.85
CA LEU A 35 2.36 19.44 -16.19
C LEU A 35 3.35 20.40 -15.52
N TRP A 36 3.84 20.08 -14.31
CA TRP A 36 4.76 20.96 -13.57
C TRP A 36 6.12 20.27 -13.32
N PRO A 37 7.11 20.49 -14.19
CA PRO A 37 8.47 19.97 -14.03
C PRO A 37 9.13 20.36 -12.71
N GLU A 38 8.83 21.54 -12.21
CA GLU A 38 9.33 22.08 -10.92
C GLU A 38 8.95 21.20 -9.71
N LEU A 39 7.91 20.37 -9.83
CA LEU A 39 7.46 19.48 -8.76
C LEU A 39 8.20 18.15 -8.74
N ARG A 40 9.05 17.83 -9.73
CA ARG A 40 9.69 16.51 -9.92
C ARG A 40 10.88 16.27 -8.96
N THR A 41 10.67 16.49 -7.67
CA THR A 41 11.63 16.11 -6.63
C THR A 41 11.68 14.58 -6.47
N ARG A 42 12.81 14.05 -6.00
CA ARG A 42 12.99 12.60 -5.82
C ARG A 42 11.88 11.93 -4.99
N PRO A 43 11.45 12.44 -3.81
CA PRO A 43 10.33 11.86 -3.07
C PRO A 43 9.02 11.82 -3.88
N ARG A 44 8.77 12.86 -4.69
CA ARG A 44 7.57 12.93 -5.52
C ARG A 44 7.61 11.95 -6.68
N GLN A 45 8.78 11.73 -7.27
CA GLN A 45 8.97 10.67 -8.27
C GLN A 45 8.69 9.27 -7.68
N LEU A 46 9.13 9.00 -6.44
CA LEU A 46 8.80 7.74 -5.77
C LEU A 46 7.29 7.59 -5.51
N LEU A 47 6.63 8.68 -5.08
CA LEU A 47 5.17 8.72 -4.93
C LEU A 47 4.44 8.47 -6.25
N LEU A 48 5.02 8.86 -7.40
CA LEU A 48 4.43 8.60 -8.71
C LEU A 48 4.33 7.08 -8.97
N TYR A 49 5.38 6.32 -8.69
CA TYR A 49 5.36 4.86 -8.89
C TYR A 49 4.40 4.15 -7.92
N LEU A 50 4.26 4.67 -6.70
CA LEU A 50 3.22 4.24 -5.77
C LEU A 50 1.83 4.49 -6.37
N SER A 51 1.56 5.71 -6.85
CA SER A 51 0.26 6.07 -7.46
C SER A 51 -0.07 5.24 -8.71
N VAL A 52 0.93 4.86 -9.51
CA VAL A 52 0.71 3.92 -10.63
C VAL A 52 0.24 2.56 -10.12
N SER A 53 0.86 2.04 -9.06
CA SER A 53 0.46 0.77 -8.43
C SER A 53 -0.96 0.85 -7.84
N ASP A 54 -1.29 1.97 -7.20
CA ASP A 54 -2.61 2.18 -6.60
C ASP A 54 -3.70 2.33 -7.67
N LEU A 55 -3.40 3.00 -8.80
CA LEU A 55 -4.29 3.11 -9.94
C LEU A 55 -4.59 1.75 -10.56
N LEU A 56 -3.56 0.92 -10.79
CA LEU A 56 -3.73 -0.44 -11.32
C LEU A 56 -4.57 -1.31 -10.37
N SER A 57 -4.36 -1.17 -9.05
CA SER A 57 -5.16 -1.87 -8.04
C SER A 57 -6.62 -1.43 -8.10
N ALA A 58 -6.89 -0.12 -8.13
CA ALA A 58 -8.25 0.42 -8.18
C ALA A 58 -9.01 0.02 -9.45
N LEU A 59 -8.34 0.03 -10.61
CA LEU A 59 -8.92 -0.47 -11.86
C LEU A 59 -9.23 -1.96 -11.79
N SER A 60 -8.32 -2.76 -11.23
CA SER A 60 -8.51 -4.21 -11.07
C SER A 60 -9.66 -4.54 -10.12
N TYR A 61 -9.76 -3.88 -8.97
CA TYR A 61 -10.85 -4.08 -8.01
C TYR A 61 -12.20 -3.63 -8.56
N SER A 62 -12.22 -2.47 -9.25
CA SER A 62 -13.45 -2.00 -9.92
C SER A 62 -13.94 -3.01 -10.94
N TYR A 63 -13.03 -3.55 -11.76
CA TYR A 63 -13.36 -4.58 -12.72
C TYR A 63 -13.89 -5.85 -12.04
N GLY A 64 -13.25 -6.31 -10.96
CA GLY A 64 -13.69 -7.48 -10.21
C GLY A 64 -15.12 -7.34 -9.69
N VAL A 65 -15.41 -6.23 -9.01
CA VAL A 65 -16.73 -5.98 -8.41
C VAL A 65 -17.83 -5.83 -9.46
N LEU A 66 -17.53 -5.19 -10.60
CA LEU A 66 -18.49 -5.07 -11.70
C LEU A 66 -18.74 -6.39 -12.42
N ARG A 67 -17.69 -7.23 -12.53
CA ARG A 67 -17.76 -8.50 -13.24
C ARG A 67 -18.49 -9.59 -12.46
N ASP A 68 -18.43 -9.52 -11.12
CA ASP A 68 -19.10 -10.40 -10.18
C ASP A 68 -18.85 -11.89 -10.47
N PHE A 69 -17.58 -12.28 -10.33
CA PHE A 69 -17.13 -13.63 -10.65
C PHE A 69 -17.87 -14.70 -9.84
N GLN A 70 -18.27 -15.78 -10.51
CA GLN A 70 -18.91 -16.96 -9.89
C GLN A 70 -18.04 -18.22 -10.00
N ARG A 71 -16.94 -18.14 -10.77
CA ARG A 71 -16.02 -19.25 -11.03
C ARG A 71 -14.67 -18.71 -11.53
N SER A 72 -13.66 -19.57 -11.50
CA SER A 72 -12.35 -19.25 -12.09
C SER A 72 -12.45 -19.24 -13.61
N SER A 73 -12.25 -18.07 -14.21
CA SER A 73 -12.19 -17.81 -15.66
C SER A 73 -10.91 -17.04 -16.01
N TRP A 74 -10.59 -16.90 -17.29
CA TRP A 74 -9.35 -16.22 -17.72
C TRP A 74 -9.29 -14.76 -17.24
N ASP A 75 -10.42 -14.07 -17.26
CA ASP A 75 -10.59 -12.68 -16.80
C ASP A 75 -10.48 -12.57 -15.27
N CYS A 76 -10.94 -13.58 -14.52
CA CYS A 76 -10.73 -13.69 -13.07
C CYS A 76 -9.25 -13.86 -12.73
N VAL A 77 -8.54 -14.75 -13.43
CA VAL A 77 -7.10 -14.95 -13.22
C VAL A 77 -6.31 -13.70 -13.59
N LEU A 78 -6.64 -13.03 -14.69
CA LEU A 78 -5.99 -11.79 -15.09
C LEU A 78 -6.23 -10.67 -14.06
N GLN A 79 -7.47 -10.50 -13.61
CA GLN A 79 -7.82 -9.53 -12.58
C GLN A 79 -7.06 -9.81 -11.27
N GLY A 80 -7.08 -11.07 -10.80
CA GLY A 80 -6.37 -11.49 -9.60
C GLY A 80 -4.86 -11.34 -9.71
N ALA A 81 -4.28 -11.60 -10.88
CA ALA A 81 -2.86 -11.38 -11.13
C ALA A 81 -2.51 -9.89 -11.09
N LEU A 82 -3.31 -9.05 -11.75
CA LEU A 82 -3.10 -7.61 -11.81
C LEU A 82 -3.23 -6.98 -10.42
N SER A 83 -4.26 -7.34 -9.65
CA SER A 83 -4.43 -6.84 -8.27
C SER A 83 -3.31 -7.32 -7.35
N THR A 84 -2.88 -8.58 -7.47
CA THR A 84 -1.76 -9.14 -6.69
C THR A 84 -0.47 -8.39 -6.97
N PHE A 85 -0.12 -8.21 -8.24
CA PHE A 85 1.07 -7.46 -8.65
C PHE A 85 1.02 -6.02 -8.15
N ALA A 86 -0.10 -5.33 -8.41
CA ALA A 86 -0.25 -3.91 -8.10
C ALA A 86 -0.25 -3.64 -6.59
N ASN A 87 -1.01 -4.41 -5.80
CA ASN A 87 -1.07 -4.24 -4.35
C ASN A 87 0.26 -4.60 -3.69
N THR A 88 0.91 -5.69 -4.13
CA THR A 88 2.24 -6.05 -3.61
C THR A 88 3.26 -4.96 -3.94
N SER A 89 3.28 -4.45 -5.17
CA SER A 89 4.14 -3.33 -5.56
C SER A 89 3.89 -2.07 -4.73
N SER A 90 2.63 -1.77 -4.41
CA SER A 90 2.26 -0.64 -3.53
C SER A 90 2.89 -0.76 -2.13
N PHE A 91 2.91 -1.95 -1.52
CA PHE A 91 3.61 -2.17 -0.25
C PHE A 91 5.11 -1.92 -0.35
N PHE A 92 5.76 -2.46 -1.38
CA PHE A 92 7.20 -2.26 -1.59
C PHE A 92 7.54 -0.78 -1.84
N TRP A 93 6.77 -0.07 -2.66
CA TRP A 93 6.96 1.37 -2.88
C TRP A 93 6.76 2.18 -1.61
N THR A 94 5.76 1.84 -0.80
CA THR A 94 5.52 2.50 0.50
C THR A 94 6.73 2.34 1.44
N MET A 95 7.25 1.12 1.56
CA MET A 95 8.45 0.84 2.35
C MET A 95 9.70 1.53 1.77
N ALA A 96 9.86 1.55 0.45
CA ALA A 96 10.96 2.21 -0.24
C ALA A 96 10.96 3.73 -0.02
N ILE A 97 9.78 4.37 -0.05
CA ILE A 97 9.62 5.80 0.27
C ILE A 97 10.03 6.07 1.72
N ALA A 98 9.57 5.25 2.67
CA ALA A 98 9.93 5.39 4.08
C ALA A 98 11.45 5.27 4.29
N LEU A 99 12.07 4.29 3.62
CA LEU A 99 13.52 4.09 3.68
C LEU A 99 14.27 5.27 3.01
N TYR A 100 13.81 5.75 1.87
CA TYR A 100 14.37 6.92 1.19
C TYR A 100 14.38 8.14 2.11
N LEU A 101 13.24 8.41 2.77
CA LEU A 101 13.11 9.53 3.70
C LEU A 101 14.05 9.36 4.90
N TYR A 102 14.15 8.15 5.45
CA TYR A 102 15.08 7.85 6.54
C TYR A 102 16.54 8.10 6.14
N LEU A 103 16.98 7.59 4.99
CA LEU A 103 18.35 7.76 4.51
C LEU A 103 18.67 9.23 4.22
N SER A 104 17.73 9.95 3.60
CA SER A 104 17.92 11.35 3.24
C SER A 104 17.92 12.28 4.46
N ILE A 105 17.01 12.07 5.42
CA ILE A 105 16.83 12.96 6.57
C ILE A 105 17.77 12.60 7.71
N VAL A 106 17.86 11.32 8.08
CA VAL A 106 18.59 10.89 9.29
C VAL A 106 20.06 10.65 9.02
N ARG A 107 20.39 10.04 7.88
CA ARG A 107 21.79 9.74 7.53
C ARG A 107 22.45 10.85 6.72
N GLY A 108 21.69 11.78 6.15
CA GLY A 108 22.20 12.80 5.25
C GLY A 108 22.93 12.22 4.03
N SER A 109 22.71 10.93 3.72
CA SER A 109 23.45 10.24 2.67
C SER A 109 22.90 10.66 1.32
N PRO A 110 23.74 11.05 0.34
CA PRO A 110 23.27 11.28 -1.01
C PRO A 110 22.66 9.97 -1.54
N THR A 111 21.38 10.02 -1.88
CA THR A 111 20.66 8.90 -2.46
C THR A 111 21.04 8.79 -3.94
N GLY A 112 22.15 8.10 -4.20
CA GLY A 112 22.71 7.90 -5.53
C GLY A 112 21.78 7.13 -6.47
N SER A 113 22.05 7.19 -7.79
CA SER A 113 21.22 6.53 -8.80
C SER A 113 21.10 5.01 -8.60
N GLY A 114 22.15 4.35 -8.09
CA GLY A 114 22.16 2.92 -7.81
C GLY A 114 21.12 2.50 -6.78
N LEU A 115 20.90 3.30 -5.72
CA LEU A 115 19.88 3.01 -4.72
C LEU A 115 18.47 3.12 -5.31
N LEU A 116 18.22 4.12 -6.16
CA LEU A 116 16.94 4.30 -6.84
C LEU A 116 16.67 3.14 -7.80
N TRP A 117 17.69 2.68 -8.53
CA TRP A 117 17.57 1.50 -9.39
C TRP A 117 17.26 0.25 -8.57
N GLY A 118 17.87 0.11 -7.39
CA GLY A 118 17.53 -0.92 -6.41
C GLY A 118 16.06 -0.86 -5.97
N PHE A 119 15.52 0.32 -5.69
CA PHE A 119 14.09 0.48 -5.39
C PHE A 119 13.19 0.05 -6.55
N HIS A 120 13.55 0.38 -7.80
CA HIS A 120 12.80 -0.10 -8.95
C HIS A 120 12.86 -1.61 -9.11
N ALA A 121 14.07 -2.19 -9.04
CA ALA A 121 14.27 -3.62 -9.19
C ALA A 121 13.49 -4.42 -8.15
N VAL A 122 13.51 -3.97 -6.89
CA VAL A 122 12.79 -4.65 -5.80
C VAL A 122 11.28 -4.39 -5.88
N SER A 123 10.85 -3.14 -6.00
CA SER A 123 9.42 -2.78 -5.93
C SER A 123 8.61 -3.17 -7.15
N TRP A 124 9.23 -3.45 -8.28
CA TRP A 124 8.54 -4.01 -9.46
C TRP A 124 8.91 -5.47 -9.71
N GLY A 125 10.19 -5.81 -9.61
CA GLY A 125 10.68 -7.14 -9.97
C GLY A 125 10.21 -8.24 -9.03
N VAL A 126 10.28 -8.02 -7.71
CA VAL A 126 9.84 -9.03 -6.72
C VAL A 126 8.33 -9.30 -6.84
N PRO A 127 7.45 -8.27 -6.85
CA PRO A 127 6.01 -8.48 -7.09
C PRO A 127 5.72 -9.18 -8.42
N LEU A 128 6.40 -8.79 -9.50
CA LEU A 128 6.20 -9.40 -10.82
C LEU A 128 6.58 -10.89 -10.80
N ALA A 129 7.73 -11.23 -10.23
CA ALA A 129 8.20 -12.61 -10.13
C ALA A 129 7.23 -13.48 -9.31
N ILE A 130 6.75 -12.98 -8.17
CA ILE A 130 5.78 -13.67 -7.33
C ILE A 130 4.47 -13.89 -8.10
N THR A 131 3.93 -12.86 -8.75
CA THR A 131 2.69 -12.97 -9.51
C THR A 131 2.82 -13.93 -10.69
N VAL A 132 3.90 -13.85 -11.47
CA VAL A 132 4.15 -14.75 -12.59
C VAL A 132 4.25 -16.20 -12.10
N ALA A 133 4.97 -16.45 -11.01
CA ALA A 133 5.06 -17.78 -10.41
C ALA A 133 3.68 -18.28 -9.94
N ALA A 134 2.89 -17.43 -9.28
CA ALA A 134 1.55 -17.78 -8.82
C ALA A 134 0.60 -18.12 -9.97
N VAL A 135 0.67 -17.40 -11.10
CA VAL A 135 -0.11 -17.68 -12.31
C VAL A 135 0.38 -18.97 -12.98
N ALA A 136 1.69 -19.15 -13.16
CA ALA A 136 2.28 -20.32 -13.81
C ALA A 136 1.94 -21.62 -13.06
N LEU A 137 1.92 -21.56 -11.72
CA LEU A 137 1.57 -22.67 -10.84
C LEU A 137 0.05 -22.80 -10.60
N ARG A 138 -0.78 -22.02 -11.31
CA ARG A 138 -2.25 -22.01 -11.24
C ARG A 138 -2.79 -21.81 -9.82
N LYS A 139 -2.14 -20.93 -9.05
CA LYS A 139 -2.48 -20.61 -7.65
C LYS A 139 -3.43 -19.42 -7.53
N ILE A 140 -3.61 -18.62 -8.58
CA ILE A 140 -4.59 -17.53 -8.65
C ILE A 140 -5.91 -18.04 -9.26
N GLY A 141 -7.04 -17.68 -8.66
CA GLY A 141 -8.37 -18.05 -9.10
C GLY A 141 -9.49 -17.43 -8.27
N TYR A 142 -10.68 -18.00 -8.40
CA TYR A 142 -11.85 -17.58 -7.64
C TYR A 142 -11.76 -18.05 -6.17
N ASP A 143 -11.88 -17.12 -5.22
CA ASP A 143 -11.78 -17.38 -3.78
C ASP A 143 -13.13 -17.25 -3.04
N ALA A 144 -14.24 -17.16 -3.79
CA ALA A 144 -15.60 -17.01 -3.27
C ALA A 144 -15.83 -15.80 -2.36
N SER A 145 -15.02 -14.74 -2.51
CA SER A 145 -15.01 -13.55 -1.66
C SER A 145 -14.84 -13.84 -0.17
N ASN A 146 -14.24 -14.98 0.16
CA ASN A 146 -13.99 -15.34 1.55
C ASN A 146 -12.80 -14.55 2.11
N VAL A 147 -11.80 -14.25 1.27
CA VAL A 147 -10.62 -13.47 1.67
C VAL A 147 -10.55 -12.14 0.95
N SER A 148 -10.87 -12.09 -0.35
CA SER A 148 -11.13 -10.87 -1.09
C SER A 148 -12.61 -10.46 -1.07
N VAL A 149 -12.95 -9.23 -1.46
CA VAL A 149 -14.34 -8.72 -1.42
C VAL A 149 -14.82 -8.41 -2.84
N GLY A 150 -15.19 -9.44 -3.59
CA GLY A 150 -15.74 -9.27 -4.95
C GLY A 150 -14.70 -9.24 -6.05
N TRP A 151 -13.50 -9.74 -5.79
CA TRP A 151 -12.46 -9.93 -6.78
C TRP A 151 -11.76 -11.28 -6.58
N CYS A 152 -10.99 -11.71 -7.58
CA CYS A 152 -10.26 -12.96 -7.55
C CYS A 152 -8.89 -12.80 -6.88
N TRP A 153 -8.44 -13.85 -6.19
CA TRP A 153 -7.15 -13.88 -5.53
C TRP A 153 -6.58 -15.31 -5.46
N VAL A 154 -5.93 -15.72 -4.37
CA VAL A 154 -5.36 -17.06 -4.21
C VAL A 154 -6.48 -18.09 -4.08
N ASN A 155 -6.40 -19.16 -4.86
CA ASN A 155 -7.34 -20.27 -4.79
C ASN A 155 -7.22 -21.00 -3.44
N LEU A 156 -8.34 -21.08 -2.71
CA LEU A 156 -8.41 -21.64 -1.35
C LEU A 156 -8.41 -23.18 -1.33
N ASP A 157 -8.59 -23.82 -2.48
CA ASP A 157 -8.56 -25.29 -2.62
C ASP A 157 -7.14 -25.85 -2.81
N ALA A 158 -6.13 -24.98 -2.96
CA ALA A 158 -4.74 -25.41 -3.06
C ALA A 158 -4.19 -25.88 -1.69
N GLU A 159 -3.46 -26.99 -1.66
CA GLU A 159 -2.81 -27.50 -0.43
C GLU A 159 -1.85 -26.45 0.18
N ASP A 160 -1.07 -25.78 -0.68
CA ASP A 160 -0.11 -24.73 -0.27
C ASP A 160 -0.75 -23.33 -0.14
N ARG A 161 -2.08 -23.23 0.01
CA ARG A 161 -2.79 -21.93 0.01
C ARG A 161 -2.18 -20.91 0.98
N LEU A 162 -1.78 -21.35 2.17
CA LEU A 162 -1.19 -20.49 3.19
C LEU A 162 0.10 -19.82 2.69
N LEU A 163 0.99 -20.60 2.07
CA LEU A 163 2.24 -20.10 1.51
C LEU A 163 1.95 -19.04 0.45
N TRP A 164 1.02 -19.33 -0.47
CA TRP A 164 0.68 -18.40 -1.55
C TRP A 164 -0.01 -17.15 -1.04
N MET A 165 -0.93 -17.25 -0.08
CA MET A 165 -1.57 -16.09 0.56
C MET A 165 -0.55 -15.19 1.28
N LEU A 166 0.46 -15.79 1.91
CA LEU A 166 1.57 -15.06 2.53
C LEU A 166 2.43 -14.36 1.48
N LEU A 167 2.89 -15.09 0.46
CA LEU A 167 3.78 -14.57 -0.57
C LEU A 167 3.13 -13.52 -1.48
N THR A 168 1.86 -13.69 -1.85
CA THR A 168 1.14 -12.77 -2.75
C THR A 168 0.61 -11.52 -2.06
N GLY A 169 0.85 -11.35 -0.76
CA GLY A 169 0.50 -10.09 -0.09
C GLY A 169 0.75 -10.05 1.41
N LYS A 170 0.27 -11.05 2.16
CA LYS A 170 0.12 -10.92 3.62
C LYS A 170 1.46 -10.74 4.35
N VAL A 171 2.54 -11.38 3.90
CA VAL A 171 3.86 -11.18 4.52
C VAL A 171 4.36 -9.74 4.34
N TRP A 172 4.11 -9.14 3.17
CA TRP A 172 4.54 -7.78 2.84
C TRP A 172 3.73 -6.73 3.59
N GLU A 173 2.44 -6.99 3.79
CA GLU A 173 1.56 -6.18 4.63
C GLU A 173 2.07 -6.14 6.09
N MET A 174 2.39 -7.31 6.66
CA MET A 174 2.91 -7.40 8.04
C MET A 174 4.28 -6.73 8.17
N LEU A 175 5.15 -6.89 7.18
CA LEU A 175 6.43 -6.18 7.15
C LEU A 175 6.20 -4.68 7.15
N ALA A 176 5.26 -4.15 6.35
CA ALA A 176 4.93 -2.74 6.33
C ALA A 176 4.42 -2.21 7.69
N TYR A 177 3.63 -3.01 8.43
CA TYR A 177 3.18 -2.65 9.78
C TYR A 177 4.32 -2.46 10.77
N VAL A 178 5.47 -3.09 10.54
CA VAL A 178 6.65 -2.96 11.41
C VAL A 178 7.61 -1.92 10.86
N THR A 179 7.96 -1.99 9.57
CA THR A 179 8.98 -1.13 8.97
C THR A 179 8.56 0.33 8.95
N LEU A 180 7.29 0.63 8.65
CA LEU A 180 6.83 2.02 8.54
C LEU A 180 6.89 2.72 9.91
N PRO A 181 6.29 2.20 11.00
CA PRO A 181 6.41 2.85 12.31
C PRO A 181 7.87 3.01 12.75
N VAL A 182 8.71 1.97 12.60
CA VAL A 182 10.12 2.02 13.02
C VAL A 182 10.86 3.15 12.29
N LEU A 183 10.79 3.19 10.96
CA LEU A 183 11.51 4.21 10.18
C LEU A 183 10.99 5.62 10.47
N TYR A 184 9.67 5.82 10.57
CA TYR A 184 9.09 7.13 10.86
C TYR A 184 9.37 7.61 12.29
N ILE A 185 9.40 6.71 13.28
CA ILE A 185 9.81 7.05 14.66
C ILE A 185 11.29 7.48 14.67
N LEU A 186 12.17 6.79 13.94
CA LEU A 186 13.59 7.15 13.84
C LEU A 186 13.78 8.52 13.17
N ILE A 187 13.07 8.77 12.07
CA ILE A 187 13.05 10.08 11.40
C ILE A 187 12.62 11.18 12.38
N ARG A 188 11.51 10.97 13.08
CA ARG A 188 10.99 11.95 14.04
C ARG A 188 11.96 12.19 15.20
N LYS A 189 12.58 11.14 15.74
CA LYS A 189 13.57 11.26 16.82
C LYS A 189 14.76 12.11 16.37
N HIS A 190 15.21 11.93 15.13
CA HIS A 190 16.28 12.74 14.55
C HIS A 190 15.86 14.20 14.37
N ILE A 191 14.68 14.45 13.78
CA ILE A 191 14.14 15.80 13.58
C ILE A 191 13.96 16.53 14.91
N ASN A 192 13.42 15.87 15.94
CA ASN A 192 13.23 16.46 17.27
C ASN A 192 14.57 16.81 17.93
N ARG A 193 15.59 15.96 17.80
CA ARG A 193 16.93 16.23 18.31
C ARG A 193 17.58 17.42 17.59
N ALA A 194 17.45 17.49 16.27
CA ALA A 194 17.95 18.61 15.50
C ALA A 194 17.26 19.93 15.88
N HIS A 195 15.94 19.91 16.09
CA HIS A 195 15.19 21.07 16.57
C HIS A 195 15.62 21.49 17.99
N ALA A 196 15.83 20.55 18.91
CA ALA A 196 16.28 20.86 20.26
C ALA A 196 17.65 21.55 20.24
N ALA A 197 18.62 21.00 19.50
CA ALA A 197 19.95 21.60 19.35
C ALA A 197 19.90 23.01 18.72
N LEU A 198 19.06 23.22 17.70
CA LEU A 198 18.86 24.54 17.10
C LEU A 198 18.17 25.54 18.04
N SER A 199 17.24 25.06 18.88
CA SER A 199 16.55 25.92 19.85
C SER A 199 17.48 26.41 20.97
N GLU A 200 18.48 25.60 21.33
CA GLU A 200 19.52 25.94 22.31
C GLU A 200 20.50 26.99 21.77
N TYR A 201 20.75 27.02 20.46
CA TYR A 201 21.65 28.01 19.82
C TYR A 201 20.96 29.35 19.46
N ARG A 202 19.62 29.39 19.49
CA ARG A 202 18.82 30.59 19.19
C ARG A 202 19.06 31.83 20.07
N PRO A 203 19.43 31.78 21.36
CA PRO A 203 19.62 32.99 22.16
C PRO A 203 20.88 33.81 21.78
N ILE A 204 21.73 33.35 20.85
CA ILE A 204 23.02 33.99 20.52
C ILE A 204 22.97 34.86 19.24
N LEU A 205 21.94 34.75 18.39
CA LEU A 205 21.82 35.52 17.13
C LEU A 205 20.57 36.43 17.11
N PRO A 206 20.67 37.73 17.45
CA PRO A 206 19.50 38.62 17.62
C PRO A 206 18.83 39.14 16.33
N GLY A 207 19.09 38.55 15.15
CA GLY A 207 18.79 39.26 13.88
C GLY A 207 18.30 38.46 12.67
N ALA A 208 18.09 37.14 12.75
CA ALA A 208 17.58 36.41 11.58
C ALA A 208 16.03 36.51 11.53
N PRO A 209 15.44 36.98 10.42
CA PRO A 209 13.99 37.10 10.28
C PRO A 209 13.34 35.74 10.52
N ALA A 210 12.23 35.75 11.27
CA ALA A 210 11.50 34.58 11.69
C ALA A 210 11.10 33.72 10.48
N LEU A 211 11.90 32.69 10.16
CA LEU A 211 11.36 31.49 9.54
C LEU A 211 10.42 30.85 10.57
N GLN A 212 9.16 31.28 10.53
CA GLN A 212 8.08 30.57 11.21
C GLN A 212 8.14 29.07 10.85
N PRO A 213 7.75 28.18 11.77
CA PRO A 213 8.04 26.76 11.68
C PRO A 213 7.20 26.11 10.59
N ARG A 214 7.71 26.12 9.35
CA ARG A 214 7.27 25.23 8.26
C ARG A 214 7.41 23.74 8.66
N SER A 215 8.10 23.46 9.78
CA SER A 215 8.29 22.13 10.39
C SER A 215 7.03 21.55 11.04
N SER A 216 6.16 22.32 11.71
CA SER A 216 5.00 21.78 12.46
C SER A 216 4.02 20.97 11.58
N ILE A 217 3.77 21.44 10.35
CA ILE A 217 2.87 20.76 9.41
C ILE A 217 3.54 19.53 8.79
N ALA A 218 4.84 19.59 8.49
CA ALA A 218 5.59 18.46 7.94
C ALA A 218 5.73 17.34 8.99
N ASP A 219 6.02 17.70 10.24
CA ASP A 219 6.22 16.77 11.35
C ASP A 219 4.92 16.05 11.75
N LYS A 220 3.78 16.77 11.74
CA LYS A 220 2.46 16.16 11.96
C LYS A 220 2.10 15.17 10.85
N LYS A 221 2.41 15.49 9.58
CA LYS A 221 2.18 14.59 8.44
C LYS A 221 2.96 13.29 8.58
N LEU A 222 4.23 13.35 9.01
CA LEU A 222 5.07 12.16 9.19
C LEU A 222 4.52 11.19 10.26
N ILE A 223 3.89 11.68 11.32
CA ILE A 223 3.28 10.82 12.36
C ILE A 223 1.98 10.19 11.87
N LEU A 224 1.19 10.96 11.12
CA LEU A 224 -0.14 10.55 10.70
C LEU A 224 -0.10 9.45 9.64
N ILE A 225 0.91 9.44 8.77
CA ILE A 225 1.06 8.47 7.67
C ILE A 225 1.02 7.01 8.15
N PRO A 226 1.92 6.53 9.04
CA PRO A 226 1.91 5.13 9.49
C PRO A 226 0.67 4.77 10.30
N ILE A 227 0.10 5.72 11.06
CA ILE A 227 -1.13 5.49 11.84
C ILE A 227 -2.32 5.26 10.91
N ILE A 228 -2.50 6.15 9.92
CA ILE A 228 -3.56 6.00 8.91
C ILE A 228 -3.37 4.70 8.14
N PHE A 229 -2.13 4.39 7.74
CA PHE A 229 -1.84 3.16 7.00
C PHE A 229 -2.27 1.92 7.78
N ILE A 230 -1.88 1.79 9.05
CA ILE A 230 -2.26 0.65 9.90
C ILE A 230 -3.78 0.61 10.10
N PHE A 231 -4.39 1.75 10.44
CA PHE A 231 -5.83 1.82 10.68
C PHE A 231 -6.67 1.40 9.46
N LEU A 232 -6.26 1.81 8.25
CA LEU A 232 -6.96 1.45 7.02
C LEU A 232 -6.72 -0.02 6.63
N ARG A 233 -5.53 -0.57 6.87
CA ARG A 233 -5.14 -1.90 6.38
C ARG A 233 -5.49 -3.04 7.34
N ILE A 234 -5.62 -2.77 8.65
CA ILE A 234 -5.80 -3.82 9.68
C ILE A 234 -7.00 -4.73 9.41
N TRP A 235 -8.07 -4.21 8.79
CA TRP A 235 -9.28 -4.97 8.45
C TRP A 235 -9.00 -6.12 7.48
N SER A 236 -8.04 -5.94 6.56
CA SER A 236 -7.58 -7.00 5.67
C SER A 236 -6.87 -8.13 6.41
N THR A 237 -6.12 -7.79 7.46
CA THR A 237 -5.50 -8.78 8.34
C THR A 237 -6.53 -9.51 9.20
N VAL A 238 -7.51 -8.79 9.74
CA VAL A 238 -8.59 -9.37 10.55
C VAL A 238 -9.35 -10.42 9.75
N ARG A 239 -9.79 -10.11 8.52
CA ARG A 239 -10.49 -11.08 7.67
C ARG A 239 -9.63 -12.28 7.30
N PHE A 240 -8.34 -12.07 7.02
CA PHE A 240 -7.42 -13.16 6.76
C PHE A 240 -7.35 -14.13 7.96
N ILE A 241 -7.15 -13.63 9.18
CA ILE A 241 -7.10 -14.44 10.40
C ILE A 241 -8.44 -15.17 10.61
N LEU A 242 -9.57 -14.49 10.46
CA LEU A 242 -10.90 -15.10 10.60
C LEU A 242 -11.13 -16.24 9.60
N THR A 243 -10.64 -16.08 8.36
CA THR A 243 -10.69 -17.15 7.35
C THR A 243 -9.85 -18.34 7.77
N LEU A 244 -8.63 -18.12 8.28
CA LEU A 244 -7.77 -19.20 8.77
C LEU A 244 -8.39 -19.97 9.93
N CYS A 245 -9.11 -19.27 10.81
CA CYS A 245 -9.84 -19.87 11.93
C CYS A 245 -11.17 -20.52 11.53
N ASN A 246 -11.54 -20.52 10.24
CA ASN A 246 -12.87 -20.93 9.74
C ASN A 246 -14.03 -20.27 10.53
N SER A 247 -13.86 -19.03 10.96
CA SER A 247 -14.86 -18.32 11.76
C SER A 247 -16.00 -17.80 10.88
N PRO A 248 -17.28 -18.02 11.24
CA PRO A 248 -18.40 -17.46 10.48
C PRO A 248 -18.44 -15.93 10.53
N ALA A 249 -17.71 -15.30 11.46
CA ALA A 249 -17.62 -13.85 11.56
C ALA A 249 -17.04 -13.17 10.31
N VAL A 250 -16.35 -13.90 9.42
CA VAL A 250 -15.82 -13.36 8.15
C VAL A 250 -16.94 -12.79 7.25
N GLN A 251 -18.17 -13.28 7.41
CA GLN A 251 -19.35 -12.84 6.67
C GLN A 251 -20.04 -11.61 7.28
N ASN A 252 -19.51 -11.04 8.36
CA ASN A 252 -20.09 -9.85 8.97
C ASN A 252 -20.01 -8.67 7.97
N PRO A 253 -21.14 -8.00 7.64
CA PRO A 253 -21.18 -6.96 6.61
C PRO A 253 -20.30 -5.76 6.96
N VAL A 254 -20.11 -5.45 8.25
CA VAL A 254 -19.20 -4.39 8.69
C VAL A 254 -17.75 -4.74 8.33
N LEU A 255 -17.34 -5.99 8.55
CA LEU A 255 -16.01 -6.46 8.16
C LEU A 255 -15.84 -6.54 6.64
N VAL A 256 -16.91 -6.80 5.88
CA VAL A 256 -16.90 -6.75 4.41
C VAL A 256 -16.67 -5.33 3.91
N VAL A 257 -17.39 -4.34 4.45
CA VAL A 257 -17.25 -2.93 4.05
C VAL A 257 -15.91 -2.32 4.48
N LEU A 258 -15.38 -2.72 5.64
CA LEU A 258 -14.11 -2.17 6.15
C LEU A 258 -12.86 -2.72 5.46
N HIS A 259 -12.98 -3.81 4.68
CA HIS A 259 -11.87 -4.46 3.99
C HIS A 259 -11.58 -3.81 2.63
#